data_AF-A0A971FHY9-F1
#
_entry.id   AF-A0A971FHY9-F1
#
_cell.length_a   1.000
_cell.length_b   1.000
_cell.length_c   1.000
_cell.angle_alpha   90.00
_cell.angle_beta   90.00
_cell.angle_gamma   90.00
#
_symmetry.space_group_name_H-M   'P 1'
#
loop_
_entity.id
_entity.type
_entity.pdbx_description
1 polymer ?
#
loop_
_entity_poly.entity_id
_entity_poly.type
_entity_poly.pdbx_seq_one_letter_code
_entity_poly.pdbx_strand_id
1 'polypeptide(L)'
;RTGTGGGLDNSMVQLRYVDANNWLGVRWAWGMLIVVEKVNGVEQDRAYTAMTFTAQDVWYDIYVQLDGSSVVLFACERGDTVQRLLETTTSLGATTSALRVRVSGVMPFEFDDFRVCSRSIHAGQSMVFTYGPANQLATMTTSGVTSSYTYDPWGRLASRSATIGGQSYTATYTYRFGDKLQRIDSNFPGETAVVLYNYDGLGKRRLKAIGNDTTYWRWDAGYSVLAQYQDTTPDWGISGFDRFFVPFGHTALAEADLDASGVPANAGYTYLAHDHLGTSYYGFNQSKTVVSQNTHLPFGQRSYVSGNSPYHEFTGKPWDTESQLYYFPYRYYSPNMNRWTSGDPAGLVDGPNVYEYVGENPVTHIDKKGLNKNPVDWYERFINAKNICDKKKQDGIRKCIKKELNNDFGNDPCLGACMCFERYGYSLGQEQLKSCVTACESANPNNKIYSYRDVSLSFAFISIRTSI
;
A
#
# COMPACT_ATOMS: atom_id res chain seq x y z
N ARG A 1 -20.19 -12.12 0.04
CA ARG A 1 -20.58 -12.87 1.26
C ARG A 1 -22.11 -12.83 1.37
N THR A 2 -22.76 -13.96 1.70
CA THR A 2 -24.21 -14.14 1.79
C THR A 2 -24.74 -13.86 3.20
N GLY A 3 -25.59 -12.85 3.36
CA GLY A 3 -26.77 -12.82 4.26
C GLY A 3 -26.65 -12.94 5.78
N THR A 4 -25.57 -13.47 6.35
CA THR A 4 -25.42 -13.64 7.80
C THR A 4 -24.00 -13.26 8.19
N GLY A 5 -23.87 -12.08 8.79
CA GLY A 5 -22.67 -11.43 9.34
C GLY A 5 -21.30 -11.84 8.79
N GLY A 6 -20.71 -10.95 7.99
CA GLY A 6 -19.32 -11.08 7.56
C GLY A 6 -18.35 -10.57 8.63
N GLY A 7 -17.05 -10.82 8.43
CA GLY A 7 -15.97 -10.26 9.27
C GLY A 7 -15.83 -8.74 9.27
N LEU A 8 -16.70 -8.01 8.54
CA LEU A 8 -16.83 -6.56 8.64
C LEU A 8 -18.03 -6.13 9.50
N ASP A 9 -18.85 -7.05 10.00
CA ASP A 9 -19.96 -6.71 10.89
C ASP A 9 -19.44 -5.97 12.12
N ASN A 10 -20.15 -4.89 12.48
CA ASN A 10 -19.78 -3.90 13.48
C ASN A 10 -18.50 -3.10 13.18
N SER A 11 -18.00 -3.13 11.94
CA SER A 11 -17.01 -2.14 11.50
C SER A 11 -17.68 -0.78 11.34
N MET A 12 -16.98 0.30 11.68
CA MET A 12 -17.55 1.63 11.68
C MET A 12 -16.49 2.66 11.36
N VAL A 13 -16.86 3.65 10.57
CA VAL A 13 -16.07 4.86 10.37
C VAL A 13 -16.74 5.98 11.15
N GLN A 14 -16.09 6.51 12.19
CA GLN A 14 -16.56 7.67 12.92
C GLN A 14 -16.05 8.92 12.23
N LEU A 15 -16.97 9.75 11.75
CA LEU A 15 -16.70 10.91 10.90
C LEU A 15 -16.70 12.22 11.68
N ARG A 16 -17.33 12.25 12.86
CA ARG A 16 -17.18 13.32 13.86
C ARG A 16 -16.92 12.67 15.20
N TYR A 17 -15.79 12.94 15.81
CA TYR A 17 -15.46 12.39 17.12
C TYR A 17 -15.09 13.51 18.08
N VAL A 18 -15.95 13.74 19.09
CA VAL A 18 -15.68 14.69 20.17
C VAL A 18 -15.05 13.94 21.34
N ASP A 19 -15.73 12.89 21.81
CA ASP A 19 -15.28 12.03 22.91
C ASP A 19 -15.98 10.65 22.84
N ALA A 20 -15.71 9.77 23.82
CA ALA A 20 -16.27 8.42 23.86
C ALA A 20 -17.81 8.37 24.01
N ASN A 21 -18.43 9.47 24.43
CA ASN A 21 -19.85 9.66 24.64
C ASN A 21 -20.52 10.47 23.52
N ASN A 22 -19.74 11.13 22.67
CA ASN A 22 -20.19 12.06 21.64
C ASN A 22 -19.48 11.82 20.31
N TRP A 23 -20.12 11.13 19.36
CA TRP A 23 -19.58 10.89 18.03
C TRP A 23 -20.67 10.57 17.00
N LEU A 24 -20.36 10.79 15.72
CA LEU A 24 -21.16 10.40 14.55
C LEU A 24 -20.34 9.45 13.68
N GLY A 25 -20.95 8.39 13.17
CA GLY A 25 -20.29 7.47 12.26
C GLY A 25 -21.23 6.72 11.32
N VAL A 26 -20.61 5.97 10.41
CA VAL A 26 -21.28 5.04 9.50
C VAL A 26 -20.80 3.63 9.84
N ARG A 27 -21.74 2.78 10.24
CA ARG A 27 -21.52 1.39 10.63
C ARG A 27 -21.93 0.44 9.52
N TRP A 28 -21.13 -0.58 9.34
CA TRP A 28 -21.46 -1.78 8.61
C TRP A 28 -22.00 -2.85 9.56
N ALA A 29 -23.25 -3.26 9.42
CA ALA A 29 -23.81 -4.37 10.19
C ALA A 29 -24.90 -5.10 9.41
N TRP A 30 -24.86 -6.43 9.40
CA TRP A 30 -25.91 -7.28 8.80
C TRP A 30 -26.25 -6.93 7.34
N GLY A 31 -25.26 -6.51 6.56
CA GLY A 31 -25.46 -6.11 5.16
C GLY A 31 -26.06 -4.71 4.97
N MET A 32 -26.07 -3.89 6.03
CA MET A 32 -26.62 -2.54 6.03
C MET A 32 -25.52 -1.51 6.29
N LEU A 33 -25.64 -0.36 5.63
CA LEU A 33 -24.97 0.86 6.04
C LEU A 33 -25.90 1.63 6.97
N ILE A 34 -25.41 1.92 8.17
CA ILE A 34 -26.18 2.57 9.23
C ILE A 34 -25.48 3.86 9.61
N VAL A 35 -26.17 4.99 9.53
CA VAL A 35 -25.72 6.25 10.13
C VAL A 35 -26.03 6.17 11.62
N VAL A 36 -25.00 6.17 12.45
CA VAL A 36 -25.11 6.00 13.90
C VAL A 36 -24.57 7.24 14.58
N GLU A 37 -25.32 7.76 15.55
CA GLU A 37 -24.90 8.88 16.37
C GLU A 37 -24.92 8.48 17.84
N LYS A 38 -23.89 8.87 18.59
CA LYS A 38 -23.84 8.75 20.04
C LYS A 38 -23.80 10.15 20.63
N VAL A 39 -24.76 10.46 21.51
CA VAL A 39 -24.87 11.75 22.20
C VAL A 39 -25.03 11.51 23.68
N ASN A 40 -24.18 12.13 24.50
CA ASN A 40 -24.19 11.98 25.96
C ASN A 40 -24.23 10.52 26.43
N GLY A 41 -23.50 9.65 25.74
CA GLY A 41 -23.40 8.23 26.10
C GLY A 41 -24.44 7.34 25.45
N VAL A 42 -25.50 7.90 24.83
CA VAL A 42 -26.60 7.15 24.23
C VAL A 42 -26.39 7.02 22.72
N GLU A 43 -26.27 5.78 22.25
CA GLU A 43 -26.13 5.46 20.82
C GLU A 43 -27.50 5.29 20.16
N GLN A 44 -27.68 5.86 18.98
CA GLN A 44 -28.92 5.77 18.19
C GLN A 44 -28.60 5.61 16.70
N ASP A 45 -29.30 4.67 16.06
CA ASP A 45 -29.31 4.52 14.61
C ASP A 45 -30.21 5.61 14.02
N ARG A 46 -29.62 6.55 13.29
CA ARG A 46 -30.33 7.71 12.72
C ARG A 46 -31.05 7.36 11.44
N ALA A 47 -30.42 6.55 10.60
CA ALA A 47 -30.98 6.05 9.37
C ALA A 47 -30.12 4.88 8.85
N TYR A 48 -30.69 4.03 8.02
CA TYR A 48 -29.97 2.90 7.43
C TYR A 48 -30.44 2.61 6.01
N THR A 49 -29.59 1.92 5.25
CA THR A 49 -29.90 1.43 3.91
C THR A 49 -29.26 0.06 3.71
N ALA A 50 -30.00 -0.83 3.05
CA ALA A 50 -29.47 -2.15 2.71
C ALA A 50 -28.51 -2.02 1.52
N MET A 51 -27.39 -2.74 1.59
CA MET A 51 -26.46 -2.86 0.48
C MET A 51 -26.63 -4.23 -0.14
N THR A 52 -27.15 -4.28 -1.35
CA THR A 52 -27.34 -5.53 -2.09
C THR A 52 -26.04 -5.91 -2.77
N PHE A 53 -25.38 -6.96 -2.27
CA PHE A 53 -24.21 -7.55 -2.91
C PHE A 53 -24.65 -8.58 -3.93
N THR A 54 -24.54 -8.23 -5.20
CA THR A 54 -24.97 -9.07 -6.33
C THR A 54 -23.92 -10.10 -6.72
N ALA A 55 -22.64 -9.92 -6.33
CA ALA A 55 -21.55 -10.83 -6.67
C ALA A 55 -20.44 -10.89 -5.60
N GLN A 56 -19.61 -11.93 -5.67
CA GLN A 56 -18.37 -12.04 -4.89
C GLN A 56 -17.24 -11.26 -5.59
N ASP A 57 -16.23 -10.84 -4.82
CA ASP A 57 -15.04 -10.10 -5.30
C ASP A 57 -15.32 -8.77 -6.01
N VAL A 58 -16.50 -8.18 -5.77
CA VAL A 58 -16.84 -6.82 -6.20
C VAL A 58 -16.46 -5.84 -5.10
N TRP A 59 -15.74 -4.79 -5.49
CA TRP A 59 -15.37 -3.67 -4.62
C TRP A 59 -16.40 -2.56 -4.76
N TYR A 60 -16.77 -1.94 -3.65
CA TYR A 60 -17.67 -0.79 -3.62
C TYR A 60 -16.93 0.42 -3.06
N ASP A 61 -17.16 1.58 -3.66
CA ASP A 61 -16.73 2.86 -3.10
C ASP A 61 -17.93 3.50 -2.39
N ILE A 62 -17.71 3.93 -1.15
CA ILE A 62 -18.73 4.53 -0.29
C ILE A 62 -18.30 5.96 0.00
N TYR A 63 -19.17 6.91 -0.30
CA TYR A 63 -18.93 8.33 -0.08
C TYR A 63 -19.88 8.83 0.99
N VAL A 64 -19.37 9.66 1.89
CA VAL A 64 -20.17 10.32 2.91
C VAL A 64 -19.99 11.82 2.78
N GLN A 65 -21.09 12.52 2.50
CA GLN A 65 -21.13 13.97 2.50
C GLN A 65 -21.69 14.45 3.83
N LEU A 66 -20.98 15.40 4.45
CA LEU A 66 -21.36 16.03 5.70
C LEU A 66 -21.48 17.53 5.48
N ASP A 67 -22.66 18.09 5.74
CA ASP A 67 -22.89 19.54 5.68
C ASP A 67 -23.79 19.97 6.84
N GLY A 68 -23.24 20.72 7.80
CA GLY A 68 -23.95 21.08 9.02
C GLY A 68 -24.49 19.83 9.75
N SER A 69 -25.81 19.73 9.93
CA SER A 69 -26.45 18.54 10.50
C SER A 69 -26.76 17.44 9.47
N SER A 70 -26.68 17.74 8.17
CA SER A 70 -27.00 16.80 7.09
C SER A 70 -25.90 15.77 6.86
N VAL A 71 -26.32 14.53 6.66
CA VAL A 71 -25.49 13.39 6.31
C VAL A 71 -26.09 12.71 5.10
N VAL A 72 -25.32 12.63 4.02
CA VAL A 72 -25.73 11.93 2.79
C VAL A 72 -24.77 10.80 2.50
N LEU A 73 -25.30 9.59 2.35
CA LEU A 73 -24.54 8.41 1.93
C LEU A 73 -24.72 8.18 0.45
N PHE A 74 -23.60 7.91 -0.21
CA PHE A 74 -23.58 7.42 -1.57
C PHE A 74 -22.75 6.16 -1.65
N ALA A 75 -23.06 5.29 -2.61
CA ALA A 75 -22.19 4.20 -2.97
C ALA A 75 -22.30 3.85 -4.45
N CYS A 76 -21.29 3.16 -4.95
CA CYS A 76 -21.32 2.48 -6.23
C CYS A 76 -20.39 1.27 -6.20
N GLU A 77 -20.54 0.37 -7.16
CA GLU A 77 -19.44 -0.52 -7.52
C GLU A 77 -18.25 0.34 -7.94
N ARG A 78 -17.04 -0.03 -7.51
CA ARG A 78 -15.82 0.76 -7.72
C ARG A 78 -15.61 1.02 -9.21
N GLY A 79 -15.57 2.30 -9.57
CA GLY A 79 -15.43 2.78 -10.94
C GLY A 79 -16.75 2.98 -11.71
N ASP A 80 -17.89 2.72 -11.08
CA ASP A 80 -19.21 3.00 -11.63
C ASP A 80 -19.77 4.36 -11.13
N THR A 81 -20.95 4.74 -11.62
CA THR A 81 -21.64 5.97 -11.28
C THR A 81 -22.10 5.95 -9.83
N VAL A 82 -21.67 6.95 -9.06
CA VAL A 82 -22.04 7.14 -7.65
C VAL A 82 -23.56 7.33 -7.51
N GLN A 83 -24.21 6.52 -6.69
CA GLN A 83 -25.64 6.61 -6.41
C GLN A 83 -25.90 7.08 -4.99
N ARG A 84 -26.85 8.01 -4.83
CA ARG A 84 -27.31 8.45 -3.51
C ARG A 84 -28.15 7.36 -2.87
N LEU A 85 -27.74 6.87 -1.71
CA LEU A 85 -28.41 5.79 -1.00
C LEU A 85 -29.35 6.29 0.10
N LEU A 86 -28.95 7.32 0.83
CA LEU A 86 -29.62 7.76 2.04
C LEU A 86 -29.26 9.20 2.38
N GLU A 87 -30.21 9.92 2.97
CA GLU A 87 -30.00 11.25 3.53
C GLU A 87 -30.70 11.32 4.90
N THR A 88 -30.01 11.86 5.91
CA THR A 88 -30.55 12.04 7.26
C THR A 88 -29.93 13.24 7.95
N THR A 89 -30.41 13.56 9.15
CA THR A 89 -29.89 14.65 9.99
C THR A 89 -29.44 14.15 11.36
N THR A 90 -28.41 14.81 11.89
CA THR A 90 -27.74 14.49 13.16
C THR A 90 -27.76 15.69 14.09
N SER A 91 -27.68 15.43 15.40
CA SER A 91 -27.65 16.49 16.42
C SER A 91 -26.23 16.96 16.79
N LEU A 92 -25.20 16.17 16.47
CA LEU A 92 -23.80 16.50 16.75
C LEU A 92 -23.27 17.58 15.81
N GLY A 93 -23.04 18.77 16.35
CA GLY A 93 -22.29 19.84 15.68
C GLY A 93 -20.80 19.49 15.54
N ALA A 94 -20.16 19.93 14.46
CA ALA A 94 -18.73 19.73 14.24
C ALA A 94 -17.91 20.56 15.24
N THR A 95 -17.14 19.91 16.11
CA THR A 95 -16.14 20.59 16.97
C THR A 95 -14.72 20.10 16.73
N THR A 96 -14.55 19.02 15.95
CA THR A 96 -13.25 18.41 15.64
C THR A 96 -13.33 17.68 14.29
N SER A 97 -12.26 17.77 13.48
CA SER A 97 -12.09 17.06 12.20
C SER A 97 -11.39 15.70 12.37
N ALA A 98 -11.75 14.94 13.40
CA ALA A 98 -11.11 13.65 13.65
C ALA A 98 -11.91 12.50 13.02
N LEU A 99 -11.28 11.77 12.11
CA LEU A 99 -11.80 10.53 11.52
C LEU A 99 -11.27 9.34 12.32
N ARG A 100 -12.12 8.37 12.68
CA ARG A 100 -11.68 7.11 13.30
C ARG A 100 -12.22 5.92 12.55
N VAL A 101 -11.38 4.91 12.36
CA VAL A 101 -11.80 3.64 11.75
C VAL A 101 -11.81 2.58 12.85
N ARG A 102 -12.97 1.96 13.04
CA ARG A 102 -13.21 0.85 13.95
C ARG A 102 -13.46 -0.42 13.15
N VAL A 103 -12.78 -1.52 13.47
CA VAL A 103 -13.01 -2.83 12.87
C VAL A 103 -13.29 -3.82 13.99
N SER A 104 -14.47 -4.44 13.96
CA SER A 104 -14.90 -5.46 14.94
C SER A 104 -14.67 -5.08 16.40
N GLY A 105 -14.89 -3.82 16.76
CA GLY A 105 -14.75 -3.35 18.13
C GLY A 105 -13.43 -2.63 18.44
N VAL A 106 -12.36 -2.89 17.68
CA VAL A 106 -11.02 -2.31 17.86
C VAL A 106 -10.92 -1.01 17.07
N MET A 107 -10.20 -0.01 17.60
CA MET A 107 -9.83 1.22 16.87
C MET A 107 -8.44 1.07 16.26
N PRO A 108 -8.30 0.49 15.05
CA PRO A 108 -7.00 0.35 14.43
C PRO A 108 -6.42 1.66 13.92
N PHE A 109 -7.21 2.71 13.69
CA PHE A 109 -6.68 3.99 13.20
C PHE A 109 -7.51 5.19 13.66
N GLU A 110 -6.82 6.28 14.00
CA GLU A 110 -7.39 7.61 14.19
C GLU A 110 -6.61 8.61 13.35
N PHE A 111 -7.30 9.57 12.77
CA PHE A 111 -6.75 10.58 11.88
C PHE A 111 -7.20 11.97 12.33
N ASP A 112 -6.35 12.96 12.12
CA ASP A 112 -6.79 14.36 11.96
C ASP A 112 -7.08 14.65 10.48
N ASP A 113 -7.17 15.93 10.08
CA ASP A 113 -7.52 16.37 8.72
C ASP A 113 -6.87 15.51 7.61
N PHE A 114 -5.58 15.16 7.74
CA PHE A 114 -4.88 14.33 6.75
C PHE A 114 -3.75 13.47 7.34
N ARG A 115 -3.57 13.39 8.66
CA ARG A 115 -2.47 12.64 9.31
C ARG A 115 -3.03 11.57 10.23
N VAL A 116 -2.33 10.44 10.33
CA VAL A 116 -2.65 9.37 11.27
C VAL A 116 -2.22 9.78 12.69
N CYS A 117 -3.15 10.03 13.59
CA CYS A 117 -2.87 10.37 14.99
C CYS A 117 -2.70 9.13 15.88
N SER A 118 -3.31 8.01 15.53
CA SER A 118 -3.03 6.75 16.20
C SER A 118 -3.25 5.56 15.28
N ARG A 119 -2.55 4.47 15.57
CA ARG A 119 -2.76 3.20 14.88
C ARG A 119 -2.53 2.00 15.79
N SER A 120 -3.22 0.90 15.54
CA SER A 120 -3.04 -0.36 16.28
C SER A 120 -2.81 -1.49 15.29
N ILE A 121 -1.67 -2.17 15.41
CA ILE A 121 -1.35 -3.31 14.54
C ILE A 121 -2.12 -4.56 15.03
N HIS A 122 -2.25 -4.72 16.36
CA HIS A 122 -3.10 -5.72 17.02
C HIS A 122 -3.56 -5.21 18.40
N ALA A 123 -4.49 -5.90 19.06
CA ALA A 123 -4.93 -5.59 20.41
C ALA A 123 -3.74 -5.61 21.40
N GLY A 124 -3.29 -4.44 21.85
CA GLY A 124 -2.16 -4.28 22.79
C GLY A 124 -0.92 -3.57 22.22
N GLN A 125 -0.87 -3.28 20.92
CA GLN A 125 0.25 -2.55 20.29
C GLN A 125 -0.28 -1.33 19.53
N SER A 126 -0.68 -0.31 20.28
CA SER A 126 -1.06 0.99 19.73
C SER A 126 0.13 1.93 19.68
N MET A 127 0.21 2.67 18.59
CA MET A 127 1.12 3.79 18.39
C MET A 127 0.28 5.07 18.36
N VAL A 128 0.71 6.09 19.11
CA VAL A 128 0.08 7.41 19.14
C VAL A 128 1.08 8.43 18.64
N PHE A 129 0.65 9.31 17.75
CA PHE A 129 1.49 10.31 17.08
C PHE A 129 0.97 11.71 17.37
N THR A 130 1.89 12.65 17.56
CA THR A 130 1.58 14.08 17.54
C THR A 130 2.46 14.78 16.51
N TYR A 131 1.96 15.89 15.98
CA TYR A 131 2.61 16.58 14.86
C TYR A 131 2.80 18.07 15.16
N GLY A 132 3.92 18.61 14.66
CA GLY A 132 4.13 20.05 14.56
C GLY A 132 3.33 20.68 13.41
N PRO A 133 3.35 22.01 13.30
CA PRO A 133 2.58 22.76 12.31
C PRO A 133 2.99 22.44 10.85
N ALA A 134 4.22 21.99 10.63
CA ALA A 134 4.74 21.60 9.31
C ALA A 134 4.58 20.10 9.01
N ASN A 135 3.69 19.38 9.71
CA ASN A 135 3.49 17.93 9.59
C ASN A 135 4.66 17.04 10.05
N GLN A 136 5.67 17.66 10.64
CA GLN A 136 6.78 17.01 11.33
C GLN A 136 6.26 16.20 12.53
N LEU A 137 6.79 14.98 12.72
CA LEU A 137 6.39 14.15 13.86
C LEU A 137 6.98 14.75 15.14
N ALA A 138 6.15 15.22 16.06
CA ALA A 138 6.64 15.80 17.32
C ALA A 138 6.89 14.71 18.36
N THR A 139 5.92 13.81 18.56
CA THR A 139 6.08 12.67 19.46
C THR A 139 5.47 11.40 18.88
N MET A 140 6.00 10.25 19.29
CA MET A 140 5.44 8.94 19.02
C MET A 140 5.49 8.09 20.29
N THR A 141 4.34 7.64 20.77
CA THR A 141 4.24 6.72 21.91
C THR A 141 3.92 5.32 21.41
N THR A 142 4.77 4.35 21.71
CA THR A 142 4.57 2.93 21.36
C THR A 142 4.81 2.07 22.59
N SER A 143 3.84 1.23 22.95
CA SER A 143 3.93 0.34 24.12
C SER A 143 4.35 1.07 25.41
N GLY A 144 3.84 2.30 25.62
CA GLY A 144 4.15 3.14 26.78
C GLY A 144 5.46 3.93 26.71
N VAL A 145 6.33 3.68 25.73
CA VAL A 145 7.55 4.46 25.51
C VAL A 145 7.24 5.63 24.58
N THR A 146 7.50 6.86 25.03
CA THR A 146 7.35 8.07 24.21
C THR A 146 8.70 8.50 23.67
N SER A 147 8.81 8.55 22.35
CA SER A 147 9.91 9.17 21.63
C SER A 147 9.51 10.60 21.22
N SER A 148 10.42 11.55 21.39
CA SER A 148 10.28 12.94 20.94
C SER A 148 11.23 13.20 19.78
N TYR A 149 10.82 14.04 18.83
CA TYR A 149 11.63 14.36 17.66
C TYR A 149 11.66 15.87 17.44
N THR A 150 12.81 16.37 17.00
CA THR A 150 12.98 17.78 16.63
C THR A 150 13.54 17.88 15.22
N TYR A 151 13.34 19.04 14.58
CA TYR A 151 13.73 19.28 13.21
C TYR A 151 14.53 20.58 13.12
N ASP A 152 15.44 20.64 12.15
CA ASP A 152 16.18 21.86 11.84
C ASP A 152 15.30 22.86 11.06
N PRO A 153 15.77 24.10 10.82
CA PRO A 153 15.00 25.11 10.09
C PRO A 153 14.62 24.73 8.64
N TRP A 154 15.30 23.73 8.06
CA TRP A 154 15.00 23.18 6.72
C TRP A 154 13.99 22.04 6.79
N GLY A 155 13.53 21.67 7.99
CA GLY A 155 12.57 20.61 8.21
C GLY A 155 13.17 19.21 8.13
N ARG A 156 14.45 19.05 8.42
CA ARG A 156 15.09 17.72 8.49
C ARG A 156 15.21 17.30 9.94
N LEU A 157 15.00 16.01 10.23
CA LEU A 157 15.06 15.45 11.58
C LEU A 157 16.41 15.81 12.19
N ALA A 158 16.45 16.62 13.25
CA ALA A 158 17.67 17.08 13.90
C ALA A 158 18.02 16.21 15.11
N SER A 159 17.02 15.79 15.87
CA SER A 159 17.22 14.87 16.98
C SER A 159 16.01 13.98 17.23
N ARG A 160 16.27 12.84 17.87
CA ARG A 160 15.25 12.04 18.54
C ARG A 160 15.68 11.72 19.96
N SER A 161 14.75 11.58 20.88
CA SER A 161 15.02 11.17 22.25
C SER A 161 13.90 10.31 22.82
N ALA A 162 14.22 9.42 23.75
CA ALA A 162 13.24 8.60 24.47
C ALA A 162 13.78 8.18 25.83
N THR A 163 12.89 7.87 26.77
CA THR A 163 13.26 7.22 28.04
C THR A 163 12.79 5.77 28.03
N ILE A 164 13.73 4.82 28.11
CA ILE A 164 13.46 3.38 28.08
C ILE A 164 14.04 2.77 29.35
N GLY A 165 13.20 2.10 30.15
CA GLY A 165 13.64 1.51 31.42
C GLY A 165 14.25 2.52 32.40
N GLY A 166 13.79 3.77 32.39
CA GLY A 166 14.31 4.85 33.22
C GLY A 166 15.62 5.49 32.72
N GLN A 167 16.20 5.00 31.63
CA GLN A 167 17.38 5.59 31.00
C GLN A 167 17.01 6.45 29.80
N SER A 168 17.68 7.59 29.65
CA SER A 168 17.45 8.51 28.54
C SER A 168 18.38 8.21 27.37
N TYR A 169 17.79 8.10 26.19
CA TYR A 169 18.45 7.86 24.93
C TYR A 169 18.21 9.02 23.98
N THR A 170 19.21 9.35 23.18
CA THR A 170 19.24 10.46 22.23
C THR A 170 20.00 10.06 20.97
N ALA A 171 19.49 10.49 19.82
CA ALA A 171 20.25 10.51 18.58
C ALA A 171 20.18 11.89 17.94
N THR A 172 21.28 12.36 17.35
CA THR A 172 21.36 13.62 16.61
C THR A 172 21.78 13.35 15.17
N TYR A 173 21.19 14.12 14.27
CA TYR A 173 21.35 13.97 12.83
C TYR A 173 21.86 15.30 12.27
N THR A 174 22.93 15.25 11.50
CA THR A 174 23.47 16.43 10.81
C THR A 174 23.47 16.19 9.32
N TYR A 175 23.26 17.27 8.57
CA TYR A 175 23.09 17.23 7.12
C TYR A 175 24.06 18.20 6.45
N ARG A 176 24.42 17.90 5.21
CA ARG A 176 25.18 18.78 4.34
C ARG A 176 24.29 19.35 3.22
N PHE A 177 24.90 20.04 2.26
CA PHE A 177 24.25 20.52 1.04
C PHE A 177 23.36 19.46 0.36
N GLY A 178 22.20 19.90 -0.15
CA GLY A 178 21.23 19.04 -0.84
C GLY A 178 20.49 18.05 0.05
N ASP A 179 20.27 18.39 1.32
CA ASP A 179 19.54 17.60 2.33
C ASP A 179 20.10 16.19 2.55
N LYS A 180 21.40 16.04 2.30
CA LYS A 180 22.10 14.77 2.44
C LYS A 180 22.56 14.55 3.87
N LEU A 181 22.02 13.51 4.51
CA LEU A 181 22.40 13.07 5.84
C LEU A 181 23.92 12.83 5.91
N GLN A 182 24.60 13.53 6.80
CA GLN A 182 26.06 13.48 6.91
C GLN A 182 26.52 12.59 8.04
N ARG A 183 25.90 12.74 9.20
CA ARG A 183 26.32 12.05 10.41
C ARG A 183 25.13 11.80 11.33
N ILE A 184 25.15 10.64 11.97
CA ILE A 184 24.29 10.28 13.09
C ILE A 184 25.20 10.02 14.30
N ASP A 185 24.89 10.65 15.42
CA ASP A 185 25.40 10.28 16.75
C ASP A 185 24.22 9.70 17.53
N SER A 186 24.32 8.47 18.03
CA SER A 186 23.22 7.78 18.72
C SER A 186 23.72 7.03 19.94
N ASN A 187 22.93 6.96 21.00
CA ASN A 187 23.17 6.02 22.09
C ASN A 187 22.03 5.00 22.24
N PHE A 188 21.09 4.96 21.30
CA PHE A 188 19.97 4.02 21.35
C PHE A 188 20.44 2.57 21.25
N PRO A 189 19.81 1.62 21.98
CA PRO A 189 20.13 0.21 21.85
C PRO A 189 19.93 -0.29 20.41
N GLY A 190 20.92 -1.01 19.89
CA GLY A 190 20.89 -1.56 18.53
C GLY A 190 21.36 -0.60 17.43
N GLU A 191 21.74 0.63 17.78
CA GLU A 191 22.38 1.58 16.86
C GLU A 191 23.87 1.76 17.16
N THR A 192 24.63 2.11 16.14
CA THR A 192 26.05 2.41 16.28
C THR A 192 26.24 3.85 16.74
N ALA A 193 27.21 4.05 17.66
CA ALA A 193 27.42 5.32 18.33
C ALA A 193 27.61 6.51 17.37
N VAL A 194 28.38 6.29 16.30
CA VAL A 194 28.66 7.29 15.28
C VAL A 194 28.63 6.62 13.91
N VAL A 195 27.82 7.15 13.00
CA VAL A 195 27.78 6.74 11.59
C VAL A 195 27.96 7.96 10.71
N LEU A 196 28.91 7.88 9.78
CA LEU A 196 29.18 8.92 8.79
C LEU A 196 28.76 8.45 7.41
N TYR A 197 28.30 9.38 6.59
CA TYR A 197 27.96 9.12 5.19
C TYR A 197 28.75 10.06 4.27
N ASN A 198 28.89 9.72 2.98
CA ASN A 198 29.26 10.67 1.92
C ASN A 198 28.56 10.32 0.61
N TYR A 199 28.43 11.30 -0.28
CA TYR A 199 27.72 11.18 -1.55
C TYR A 199 28.57 11.65 -2.71
N ASP A 200 28.26 11.17 -3.91
CA ASP A 200 28.82 11.71 -5.14
C ASP A 200 28.09 12.98 -5.61
N GLY A 201 28.56 13.57 -6.72
CA GLY A 201 27.96 14.78 -7.31
C GLY A 201 26.54 14.58 -7.85
N LEU A 202 26.07 13.34 -8.01
CA LEU A 202 24.69 13.00 -8.38
C LEU A 202 23.82 12.69 -7.15
N GLY A 203 24.38 12.88 -5.94
CA GLY A 203 23.70 12.64 -4.68
C GLY A 203 23.55 11.16 -4.31
N LYS A 204 24.26 10.24 -4.97
CA LYS A 204 24.25 8.80 -4.62
C LYS A 204 25.18 8.56 -3.45
N ARG A 205 24.77 7.73 -2.49
CA ARG A 205 25.62 7.38 -1.33
C ARG A 205 26.89 6.69 -1.80
N ARG A 206 28.01 7.38 -1.70
CA ARG A 206 29.32 6.87 -2.11
C ARG A 206 29.95 6.01 -1.03
N LEU A 207 29.84 6.42 0.23
CA LEU A 207 30.42 5.69 1.36
C LEU A 207 29.62 5.86 2.65
N LYS A 208 29.91 4.95 3.58
CA LYS A 208 29.50 4.96 4.99
C LYS A 208 30.75 4.62 5.79
N ALA A 209 31.02 5.38 6.85
CA ALA A 209 32.17 5.14 7.72
C ALA A 209 31.74 4.99 9.19
N ILE A 210 32.38 4.03 9.86
CA ILE A 210 32.18 3.70 11.27
C ILE A 210 33.56 3.54 11.89
N GLY A 211 33.96 4.48 12.74
CA GLY A 211 35.34 4.53 13.22
C GLY A 211 36.31 4.65 12.04
N ASN A 212 37.20 3.66 11.89
CA ASN A 212 38.17 3.59 10.80
C ASN A 212 37.68 2.73 9.61
N ASP A 213 36.56 2.02 9.76
CA ASP A 213 36.02 1.14 8.73
C ASP A 213 35.18 1.95 7.75
N THR A 214 35.53 1.89 6.46
CA THR A 214 34.77 2.57 5.40
C THR A 214 34.27 1.59 4.37
N THR A 215 32.95 1.59 4.18
CA THR A 215 32.27 0.83 3.14
C THR A 215 31.89 1.76 2.00
N TYR A 216 32.20 1.37 0.77
CA TYR A 216 31.91 2.10 -0.44
C TYR A 216 30.89 1.35 -1.30
N TRP A 217 30.10 2.10 -2.07
CA TRP A 217 29.16 1.55 -3.04
C TRP A 217 29.42 2.06 -4.45
N ARG A 218 29.06 1.23 -5.42
CA ARG A 218 28.95 1.57 -6.84
C ARG A 218 27.52 1.41 -7.28
N TRP A 219 27.09 2.35 -8.11
CA TRP A 219 25.71 2.48 -8.55
C TRP A 219 25.66 2.57 -10.06
N ASP A 220 24.58 2.08 -10.64
CA ASP A 220 24.28 2.34 -12.04
C ASP A 220 23.76 3.78 -12.25
N ALA A 221 23.36 4.10 -13.48
CA ALA A 221 22.74 5.39 -13.79
C ALA A 221 21.35 5.54 -13.14
N GLY A 222 20.65 4.45 -12.87
CA GLY A 222 19.27 4.36 -12.35
C GLY A 222 19.13 4.36 -10.82
N TYR A 223 20.23 4.48 -10.05
CA TYR A 223 20.30 4.37 -8.59
C TYR A 223 20.14 2.93 -8.05
N SER A 224 20.39 1.92 -8.87
CA SER A 224 20.57 0.54 -8.41
C SER A 224 21.99 0.34 -7.87
N VAL A 225 22.14 -0.32 -6.73
CA VAL A 225 23.45 -0.71 -6.20
C VAL A 225 24.00 -1.85 -7.06
N LEU A 226 25.24 -1.75 -7.51
CA LEU A 226 25.91 -2.76 -8.31
C LEU A 226 26.94 -3.55 -7.49
N ALA A 227 27.72 -2.86 -6.67
CA ALA A 227 28.78 -3.46 -5.90
C ALA A 227 29.07 -2.69 -4.60
N GLN A 228 29.68 -3.40 -3.67
CA GLN A 228 30.20 -2.89 -2.42
C GLN A 228 31.66 -3.33 -2.26
N TYR A 229 32.47 -2.48 -1.63
CA TYR A 229 33.83 -2.81 -1.22
C TYR A 229 34.20 -2.05 0.05
N GLN A 230 35.12 -2.62 0.82
CA GLN A 230 35.81 -1.89 1.87
C GLN A 230 37.13 -1.37 1.34
N ASP A 231 37.46 -0.14 1.74
CA ASP A 231 38.76 0.44 1.44
C ASP A 231 39.32 1.13 2.67
N THR A 232 40.51 0.71 3.06
CA THR A 232 41.24 1.26 4.20
C THR A 232 42.41 2.11 3.76
N THR A 233 42.73 2.14 2.45
CA THR A 233 43.78 3.01 1.93
C THR A 233 43.17 4.33 1.45
N PRO A 234 43.75 5.48 1.84
CA PRO A 234 43.35 6.78 1.35
C PRO A 234 43.97 7.04 -0.03
N ASP A 235 43.93 6.05 -0.92
CA ASP A 235 44.25 6.23 -2.32
C ASP A 235 42.95 6.42 -3.11
N TRP A 236 43.01 7.12 -4.25
CA TRP A 236 41.84 7.28 -5.12
C TRP A 236 41.54 6.00 -5.93
N GLY A 237 42.18 4.89 -5.56
CA GLY A 237 41.99 3.58 -6.15
C GLY A 237 40.63 2.99 -5.79
N ILE A 238 40.34 1.89 -6.47
CA ILE A 238 39.20 1.04 -6.14
C ILE A 238 39.80 -0.28 -5.69
N SER A 239 39.72 -0.56 -4.39
CA SER A 239 40.01 -1.89 -3.87
C SER A 239 39.09 -2.95 -4.48
N GLY A 240 39.46 -4.22 -4.35
CA GLY A 240 38.64 -5.33 -4.83
C GLY A 240 37.22 -5.27 -4.27
N PHE A 241 36.21 -5.63 -5.07
CA PHE A 241 34.84 -5.70 -4.58
C PHE A 241 34.68 -6.85 -3.59
N ASP A 242 33.90 -6.65 -2.54
CA ASP A 242 33.59 -7.70 -1.55
C ASP A 242 32.21 -8.30 -1.80
N ARG A 243 31.31 -7.51 -2.43
CA ARG A 243 29.95 -7.95 -2.74
C ARG A 243 29.45 -7.36 -4.04
N PHE A 244 28.72 -8.17 -4.81
CA PHE A 244 27.95 -7.74 -5.97
C PHE A 244 26.46 -7.91 -5.75
N PHE A 245 25.68 -7.08 -6.42
CA PHE A 245 24.22 -7.15 -6.40
C PHE A 245 23.74 -7.32 -7.83
N VAL A 246 22.78 -8.22 -8.05
CA VAL A 246 22.15 -8.43 -9.36
C VAL A 246 20.85 -7.62 -9.39
N PRO A 247 20.81 -6.44 -10.04
CA PRO A 247 19.64 -5.58 -9.98
C PRO A 247 18.44 -6.22 -10.69
N PHE A 248 17.24 -5.98 -10.14
CA PHE A 248 15.99 -6.43 -10.73
C PHE A 248 14.88 -5.42 -10.43
N GLY A 249 14.54 -4.60 -11.42
CA GLY A 249 13.56 -3.53 -11.26
C GLY A 249 14.01 -2.52 -10.19
N HIS A 250 13.23 -2.37 -9.12
CA HIS A 250 13.53 -1.48 -7.99
C HIS A 250 14.16 -2.21 -6.78
N THR A 251 14.53 -3.48 -6.94
CA THR A 251 15.13 -4.38 -5.93
C THR A 251 16.35 -5.13 -6.52
N ALA A 252 16.84 -6.17 -5.84
CA ALA A 252 17.86 -7.09 -6.32
C ALA A 252 17.30 -8.52 -6.48
N LEU A 253 17.72 -9.24 -7.52
CA LEU A 253 17.39 -10.66 -7.71
C LEU A 253 18.28 -11.56 -6.82
N ALA A 254 19.55 -11.18 -6.67
CA ALA A 254 20.52 -11.90 -5.87
C ALA A 254 21.58 -10.95 -5.31
N GLU A 255 22.19 -11.36 -4.20
CA GLU A 255 23.39 -10.74 -3.62
C GLU A 255 24.49 -11.78 -3.60
N ALA A 256 25.71 -11.39 -3.93
CA ALA A 256 26.84 -12.30 -4.09
C ALA A 256 28.03 -11.81 -3.25
N ASP A 257 28.40 -12.57 -2.23
CA ASP A 257 29.60 -12.33 -1.43
C ASP A 257 30.81 -12.92 -2.17
N LEU A 258 31.80 -12.09 -2.50
CA LEU A 258 33.03 -12.56 -3.13
C LEU A 258 33.94 -13.24 -2.11
N ASP A 259 34.65 -14.27 -2.59
CA ASP A 259 35.77 -14.84 -1.86
C ASP A 259 37.06 -14.04 -2.10
N ALA A 260 38.17 -14.48 -1.49
CA ALA A 260 39.47 -13.83 -1.63
C ALA A 260 40.01 -13.79 -3.08
N SER A 261 39.43 -14.56 -4.01
CA SER A 261 39.83 -14.49 -5.42
C SER A 261 39.26 -13.26 -6.14
N GLY A 262 38.19 -12.66 -5.59
CA GLY A 262 37.50 -11.52 -6.21
C GLY A 262 36.78 -11.87 -7.53
N VAL A 263 36.62 -13.16 -7.84
CA VAL A 263 36.01 -13.63 -9.09
C VAL A 263 34.51 -13.90 -8.88
N PRO A 264 33.60 -13.21 -9.60
CA PRO A 264 32.14 -13.39 -9.44
C PRO A 264 31.63 -14.82 -9.66
N ALA A 265 32.33 -15.64 -10.45
CA ALA A 265 31.96 -17.03 -10.69
C ALA A 265 32.11 -17.93 -9.43
N ASN A 266 32.99 -17.54 -8.49
CA ASN A 266 33.25 -18.27 -7.26
C ASN A 266 32.45 -17.72 -6.06
N ALA A 267 31.65 -16.68 -6.28
CA ALA A 267 30.94 -15.99 -5.22
C ALA A 267 29.87 -16.86 -4.53
N GLY A 268 29.63 -16.56 -3.25
CA GLY A 268 28.48 -17.04 -2.49
C GLY A 268 27.21 -16.28 -2.87
N TYR A 269 26.40 -16.82 -3.77
CA TYR A 269 25.12 -16.23 -4.18
C TYR A 269 24.00 -16.56 -3.20
N THR A 270 23.31 -15.50 -2.78
CA THR A 270 22.02 -15.56 -2.09
C THR A 270 20.94 -15.03 -3.04
N TYR A 271 20.04 -15.90 -3.50
CA TYR A 271 18.90 -15.57 -4.34
C TYR A 271 17.73 -15.10 -3.48
N LEU A 272 17.16 -13.94 -3.82
CA LEU A 272 16.15 -13.29 -3.00
C LEU A 272 14.74 -13.64 -3.50
N ALA A 273 13.90 -14.13 -2.59
CA ALA A 273 12.47 -14.27 -2.82
C ALA A 273 11.74 -13.07 -2.21
N HIS A 274 10.98 -12.39 -3.05
CA HIS A 274 10.30 -11.14 -2.72
C HIS A 274 8.81 -11.32 -2.45
N ASP A 275 8.24 -10.45 -1.63
CA ASP A 275 6.80 -10.23 -1.57
C ASP A 275 6.30 -9.41 -2.78
N HIS A 276 5.01 -9.06 -2.78
CA HIS A 276 4.42 -8.29 -3.86
C HIS A 276 4.99 -6.87 -3.99
N LEU A 277 5.55 -6.28 -2.93
CA LEU A 277 6.19 -4.95 -2.93
C LEU A 277 7.65 -4.99 -3.43
N GLY A 278 8.24 -6.18 -3.56
CA GLY A 278 9.67 -6.35 -3.79
C GLY A 278 10.49 -6.39 -2.49
N THR A 279 9.85 -6.62 -1.35
CA THR A 279 10.52 -6.83 -0.06
C THR A 279 11.11 -8.22 0.02
N SER A 280 12.40 -8.32 0.33
CA SER A 280 13.09 -9.62 0.48
C SER A 280 12.58 -10.38 1.70
N TYR A 281 11.87 -11.49 1.48
CA TYR A 281 11.30 -12.34 2.52
C TYR A 281 12.19 -13.55 2.84
N TYR A 282 12.68 -14.27 1.83
CA TYR A 282 13.64 -15.37 2.00
C TYR A 282 14.89 -15.15 1.15
N GLY A 283 16.03 -15.61 1.65
CA GLY A 283 17.27 -15.78 0.89
C GLY A 283 17.60 -17.26 0.73
N PHE A 284 17.94 -17.68 -0.48
CA PHE A 284 18.33 -19.05 -0.80
C PHE A 284 19.78 -19.11 -1.30
N ASN A 285 20.57 -20.07 -0.82
CA ASN A 285 21.91 -20.31 -1.39
C ASN A 285 21.83 -21.07 -2.72
N GLN A 286 22.99 -21.34 -3.35
CA GLN A 286 23.08 -22.07 -4.62
C GLN A 286 22.55 -23.51 -4.55
N SER A 287 22.52 -24.10 -3.36
CA SER A 287 21.93 -25.42 -3.12
C SER A 287 20.42 -25.38 -2.88
N LYS A 288 19.78 -24.21 -3.04
CA LYS A 288 18.35 -23.94 -2.83
C LYS A 288 17.90 -24.10 -1.36
N THR A 289 18.84 -23.99 -0.42
CA THR A 289 18.55 -23.99 1.01
C THR A 289 18.28 -22.57 1.49
N VAL A 290 17.27 -22.40 2.35
CA VAL A 290 17.00 -21.11 3.01
C VAL A 290 18.17 -20.75 3.93
N VAL A 291 18.78 -19.60 3.70
CA VAL A 291 19.90 -19.04 4.51
C VAL A 291 19.52 -17.78 5.27
N SER A 292 18.39 -17.16 4.92
CA SER A 292 17.85 -16.02 5.64
C SER A 292 16.34 -15.94 5.51
N GLN A 293 15.68 -15.41 6.55
CA GLN A 293 14.27 -15.06 6.52
C GLN A 293 14.09 -13.68 7.16
N ASN A 294 13.27 -12.84 6.53
CA ASN A 294 12.92 -11.52 7.02
C ASN A 294 11.43 -11.28 6.88
N THR A 295 10.79 -10.96 7.99
CA THR A 295 9.40 -10.53 8.02
C THR A 295 9.37 -9.08 8.47
N HIS A 296 8.59 -8.27 7.76
CA HIS A 296 8.39 -6.86 8.09
C HIS A 296 6.94 -6.59 8.45
N LEU A 297 6.72 -5.63 9.35
CA LEU A 297 5.43 -4.98 9.54
C LEU A 297 5.11 -4.09 8.33
N PRO A 298 3.86 -3.64 8.14
CA PRO A 298 3.46 -2.89 6.94
C PRO A 298 4.34 -1.68 6.61
N PHE A 299 4.91 -1.02 7.63
CA PHE A 299 5.78 0.15 7.47
C PHE A 299 7.28 -0.19 7.47
N GLY A 300 7.64 -1.46 7.28
CA GLY A 300 9.03 -1.88 7.11
C GLY A 300 9.80 -2.11 8.41
N GLN A 301 9.17 -2.06 9.60
CA GLN A 301 9.84 -2.53 10.80
C GLN A 301 10.08 -4.03 10.69
N ARG A 302 11.30 -4.49 10.96
CA ARG A 302 11.60 -5.92 11.07
C ARG A 302 10.83 -6.52 12.24
N SER A 303 9.96 -7.49 11.98
CA SER A 303 9.23 -8.26 13.00
C SER A 303 9.90 -9.60 13.29
N TYR A 304 10.58 -10.19 12.30
CA TYR A 304 11.34 -11.42 12.46
C TYR A 304 12.53 -11.40 11.50
N VAL A 305 13.71 -11.79 11.98
CA VAL A 305 14.93 -11.91 11.19
C VAL A 305 15.66 -13.16 11.63
N SER A 306 16.11 -13.97 10.66
CA SER A 306 17.01 -15.10 10.91
C SER A 306 18.05 -15.23 9.80
N GLY A 307 19.21 -15.78 10.17
CA GLY A 307 20.34 -15.95 9.25
C GLY A 307 20.97 -14.62 8.82
N ASN A 308 21.64 -14.63 7.67
CA ASN A 308 22.30 -13.46 7.11
C ASN A 308 21.30 -12.62 6.32
N SER A 309 20.73 -11.60 6.96
CA SER A 309 19.76 -10.72 6.30
C SER A 309 20.35 -10.06 5.04
N PRO A 310 19.61 -10.02 3.91
CA PRO A 310 20.08 -9.37 2.70
C PRO A 310 20.16 -7.85 2.90
N TYR A 311 20.99 -7.20 2.10
CA TYR A 311 21.15 -5.75 2.13
C TYR A 311 19.93 -5.02 1.57
N HIS A 312 19.30 -5.54 0.52
CA HIS A 312 18.03 -5.04 0.00
C HIS A 312 16.87 -5.71 0.74
N GLU A 313 16.16 -4.98 1.60
CA GLU A 313 15.01 -5.53 2.35
C GLU A 313 13.69 -4.89 1.95
N PHE A 314 13.08 -4.08 2.82
CA PHE A 314 11.76 -3.50 2.64
C PHE A 314 11.68 -2.71 1.33
N THR A 315 10.75 -3.10 0.46
CA THR A 315 10.58 -2.54 -0.89
C THR A 315 11.86 -2.55 -1.74
N GLY A 316 12.77 -3.49 -1.45
CA GLY A 316 14.04 -3.65 -2.14
C GLY A 316 15.05 -2.54 -1.85
N LYS A 317 14.96 -1.88 -0.68
CA LYS A 317 15.83 -0.75 -0.36
C LYS A 317 16.97 -1.17 0.56
N PRO A 318 18.17 -0.59 0.37
CA PRO A 318 19.29 -0.80 1.27
C PRO A 318 18.95 -0.50 2.72
N TRP A 319 19.18 -1.49 3.58
CA TRP A 319 19.05 -1.35 5.03
C TRP A 319 20.40 -1.05 5.68
N ASP A 320 20.45 0.02 6.48
CA ASP A 320 21.58 0.32 7.34
C ASP A 320 21.28 -0.18 8.77
N THR A 321 21.89 -1.29 9.16
CA THR A 321 21.77 -1.84 10.53
C THR A 321 22.26 -0.86 11.60
N GLU A 322 23.19 0.01 11.26
CA GLU A 322 23.87 0.88 12.22
C GLU A 322 23.05 2.10 12.60
N SER A 323 22.18 2.56 11.69
CA SER A 323 21.27 3.68 11.92
C SER A 323 19.79 3.28 12.00
N GLN A 324 19.48 2.02 11.68
CA GLN A 324 18.11 1.49 11.61
C GLN A 324 17.24 2.27 10.59
N LEU A 325 17.84 2.70 9.48
CA LEU A 325 17.18 3.45 8.41
C LEU A 325 17.31 2.72 7.07
N TYR A 326 16.29 2.91 6.22
CA TYR A 326 16.37 2.56 4.81
C TYR A 326 16.90 3.74 4.00
N TYR A 327 17.91 3.48 3.17
CA TYR A 327 18.43 4.47 2.24
C TYR A 327 17.60 4.50 0.96
N PHE A 328 17.06 5.68 0.65
CA PHE A 328 16.54 6.00 -0.67
C PHE A 328 17.40 7.10 -1.28
N PRO A 329 17.49 7.16 -2.62
CA PRO A 329 18.28 8.17 -3.34
C PRO A 329 18.15 9.61 -2.84
N TYR A 330 16.93 10.04 -2.50
CA TYR A 330 16.67 11.43 -2.12
C TYR A 330 16.42 11.61 -0.63
N ARG A 331 15.95 10.58 0.08
CA ARG A 331 15.56 10.65 1.50
C ARG A 331 15.99 9.41 2.26
N TYR A 332 16.11 9.52 3.58
CA TYR A 332 16.16 8.35 4.46
C TYR A 332 14.77 8.09 5.01
N TYR A 333 14.37 6.83 4.99
CA TYR A 333 13.10 6.37 5.56
C TYR A 333 13.37 5.72 6.91
N SER A 334 12.63 6.13 7.94
CA SER A 334 12.65 5.48 9.24
C SER A 334 11.42 4.60 9.38
N PRO A 335 11.56 3.26 9.36
CA PRO A 335 10.43 2.38 9.64
C PRO A 335 9.94 2.57 11.07
N ASN A 336 10.83 2.89 12.02
CA ASN A 336 10.46 3.13 13.41
C ASN A 336 9.63 4.42 13.60
N MET A 337 9.77 5.41 12.73
CA MET A 337 8.90 6.60 12.71
C MET A 337 7.68 6.43 11.80
N ASN A 338 7.71 5.45 10.88
CA ASN A 338 6.74 5.24 9.80
C ASN A 338 6.74 6.33 8.73
N ARG A 339 7.87 7.04 8.57
CA ARG A 339 7.94 8.21 7.70
C ARG A 339 9.35 8.57 7.30
N TRP A 340 9.45 9.52 6.38
CA TRP A 340 10.70 10.13 5.97
C TRP A 340 11.31 10.96 7.09
N THR A 341 12.65 10.99 7.14
CA THR A 341 13.41 11.83 8.08
C THR A 341 13.58 13.28 7.61
N SER A 342 13.12 13.60 6.40
CA SER A 342 13.16 14.94 5.79
C SER A 342 11.93 15.14 4.90
N GLY A 343 11.55 16.40 4.68
CA GLY A 343 10.48 16.73 3.75
C GLY A 343 10.81 16.32 2.31
N ASP A 344 9.78 16.03 1.52
CA ASP A 344 9.92 15.68 0.11
C ASP A 344 10.60 16.79 -0.71
N PRO A 345 11.77 16.52 -1.34
CA PRO A 345 12.42 17.48 -2.23
C PRO A 345 11.59 17.85 -3.47
N ALA A 346 10.65 16.99 -3.87
CA ALA A 346 9.70 17.29 -4.94
C ALA A 346 8.51 18.15 -4.47
N GLY A 347 8.38 18.41 -3.16
CA GLY A 347 7.30 19.20 -2.59
C GLY A 347 5.99 18.42 -2.43
N LEU A 348 4.87 19.02 -2.79
CA LEU A 348 3.52 18.49 -2.51
C LEU A 348 3.01 17.48 -3.57
N VAL A 349 3.92 16.80 -4.27
CA VAL A 349 3.56 15.90 -5.40
C VAL A 349 2.67 14.73 -4.98
N ASP A 350 2.78 14.29 -3.72
CA ASP A 350 2.04 13.15 -3.16
C ASP A 350 0.92 13.53 -2.19
N GLY A 351 0.72 14.83 -1.97
CA GLY A 351 -0.21 15.36 -0.99
C GLY A 351 0.40 16.44 -0.09
N PRO A 352 -0.39 16.98 0.84
CA PRO A 352 0.03 18.08 1.73
C PRO A 352 1.08 17.67 2.78
N ASN A 353 1.21 16.37 3.07
CA ASN A 353 2.15 15.87 4.07
C ASN A 353 3.47 15.41 3.43
N VAL A 354 4.45 16.31 3.38
CA VAL A 354 5.77 16.06 2.77
C VAL A 354 6.64 15.02 3.51
N TYR A 355 6.23 14.54 4.68
CA TYR A 355 6.94 13.50 5.45
C TYR A 355 6.28 12.13 5.32
N GLU A 356 5.06 12.06 4.81
CA GLU A 356 4.27 10.84 4.74
C GLU A 356 4.93 9.79 3.86
N TYR A 357 4.94 8.53 4.32
CA TYR A 357 5.37 7.43 3.48
C TYR A 357 4.17 6.88 2.71
N VAL A 358 4.20 7.05 1.39
CA VAL A 358 3.29 6.46 0.40
C VAL A 358 1.79 6.60 0.70
N GLY A 359 1.37 7.74 1.26
CA GLY A 359 -0.04 8.00 1.55
C GLY A 359 -0.60 7.13 2.68
N GLU A 360 0.24 6.72 3.64
CA GLU A 360 -0.08 5.80 4.74
C GLU A 360 -0.62 4.43 4.26
N ASN A 361 -0.35 4.07 2.99
CA ASN A 361 -0.78 2.81 2.38
C ASN A 361 0.41 1.99 1.86
N PRO A 362 1.31 1.54 2.74
CA PRO A 362 2.53 0.84 2.35
C PRO A 362 2.30 -0.60 1.88
N VAL A 363 1.06 -1.10 1.95
CA VAL A 363 0.70 -2.44 1.47
C VAL A 363 0.43 -2.46 -0.03
N THR A 364 0.05 -1.32 -0.63
CA THR A 364 -0.28 -1.27 -2.07
C THR A 364 0.55 -0.26 -2.85
N HIS A 365 1.37 0.53 -2.15
CA HIS A 365 2.22 1.55 -2.73
C HIS A 365 3.67 1.41 -2.28
N ILE A 366 4.58 1.83 -3.15
CA ILE A 366 6.01 1.93 -2.90
C ILE A 366 6.50 3.31 -3.30
N ASP A 367 7.59 3.75 -2.69
CA ASP A 367 8.41 4.84 -3.25
C ASP A 367 9.70 4.20 -3.80
N LYS A 368 10.12 4.58 -5.00
CA LYS A 368 11.36 4.03 -5.57
C LYS A 368 12.58 4.87 -5.23
N LYS A 369 12.39 6.16 -4.99
CA LYS A 369 13.46 7.16 -4.94
C LYS A 369 13.45 8.02 -3.68
N GLY A 370 12.34 8.04 -2.95
CA GLY A 370 12.05 9.04 -1.94
C GLY A 370 11.58 10.35 -2.56
N LEU A 371 10.70 10.31 -3.58
CA LEU A 371 10.19 11.51 -4.26
C LEU A 371 8.70 11.45 -4.60
N ASN A 372 8.15 10.25 -4.77
CA ASN A 372 6.75 10.09 -5.12
C ASN A 372 6.27 8.65 -4.84
N LYS A 373 5.01 8.54 -4.43
CA LYS A 373 4.32 7.27 -4.20
C LYS A 373 3.89 6.70 -5.53
N ASN A 374 4.11 5.41 -5.70
CA ASN A 374 3.75 4.68 -6.89
C ASN A 374 2.93 3.46 -6.47
N PRO A 375 1.80 3.17 -7.12
CA PRO A 375 1.16 1.87 -6.96
C PRO A 375 2.14 0.77 -7.43
N VAL A 376 2.06 -0.40 -6.82
CA VAL A 376 2.96 -1.51 -7.15
C VAL A 376 2.68 -2.00 -8.58
N ASP A 377 3.72 -2.29 -9.38
CA ASP A 377 3.65 -2.54 -10.84
C ASP A 377 2.65 -3.65 -11.24
N TRP A 378 2.39 -4.67 -10.40
CA TRP A 378 1.34 -5.67 -10.71
C TRP A 378 -0.07 -5.07 -10.65
N TYR A 379 -0.32 -4.08 -9.79
CA TYR A 379 -1.60 -3.38 -9.69
C TYR A 379 -1.83 -2.50 -10.92
N GLU A 380 -0.81 -1.76 -11.36
CA GLU A 380 -0.82 -1.02 -12.63
C GLU A 380 -0.97 -1.95 -13.83
N ARG A 381 -0.25 -3.07 -13.90
CA ARG A 381 -0.40 -4.06 -14.98
C ARG A 381 -1.75 -4.76 -14.94
N PHE A 382 -2.32 -5.04 -13.76
CA PHE A 382 -3.64 -5.62 -13.62
C PHE A 382 -4.73 -4.63 -14.03
N ILE A 383 -4.66 -3.38 -13.57
CA ILE A 383 -5.61 -2.31 -13.94
C ILE A 383 -5.45 -1.97 -15.42
N ASN A 384 -4.23 -1.85 -15.94
CA ASN A 384 -4.00 -1.64 -17.37
C ASN A 384 -4.42 -2.85 -18.20
N ALA A 385 -4.17 -4.10 -17.78
CA ALA A 385 -4.65 -5.29 -18.46
C ALA A 385 -6.18 -5.35 -18.45
N LYS A 386 -6.83 -5.04 -17.32
CA LYS A 386 -8.28 -4.92 -17.19
C LYS A 386 -8.81 -3.83 -18.12
N ASN A 387 -8.27 -2.62 -18.09
CA ASN A 387 -8.66 -1.50 -18.95
C ASN A 387 -8.41 -1.78 -20.44
N ILE A 388 -7.33 -2.48 -20.80
CA ILE A 388 -7.04 -2.93 -22.16
C ILE A 388 -8.04 -4.00 -22.59
N CYS A 389 -8.37 -4.94 -21.69
CA CYS A 389 -9.38 -5.97 -21.94
C CYS A 389 -10.76 -5.33 -22.14
N ASP A 390 -11.14 -4.37 -21.29
CA ASP A 390 -12.41 -3.64 -21.36
C ASP A 390 -12.49 -2.75 -22.62
N LYS A 391 -11.40 -2.07 -23.00
CA LYS A 391 -11.33 -1.33 -24.28
C LYS A 391 -11.44 -2.27 -25.48
N LYS A 392 -10.71 -3.39 -25.48
CA LYS A 392 -10.82 -4.40 -26.56
C LYS A 392 -12.21 -5.03 -26.63
N LYS A 393 -12.88 -5.19 -25.48
CA LYS A 393 -14.27 -5.66 -25.36
C LYS A 393 -15.23 -4.63 -25.96
N GLN A 394 -15.09 -3.35 -25.63
CA GLN A 394 -15.89 -2.27 -26.20
C GLN A 394 -15.63 -2.07 -27.71
N ASP A 395 -14.38 -2.15 -28.16
CA ASP A 395 -14.02 -2.03 -29.58
C ASP A 395 -14.46 -3.26 -30.39
N GLY A 396 -14.42 -4.44 -29.78
CA GLY A 396 -14.98 -5.68 -30.35
C GLY A 396 -16.50 -5.60 -30.52
N ILE A 397 -17.21 -5.10 -29.52
CA ILE A 397 -18.66 -4.84 -29.57
C ILE A 397 -18.98 -3.78 -30.63
N ARG A 398 -18.26 -2.65 -30.66
CA ARG A 398 -18.40 -1.60 -31.68
C ARG A 398 -18.09 -2.11 -33.09
N LYS A 399 -17.13 -3.03 -33.24
CA LYS A 399 -16.82 -3.70 -34.53
C LYS A 399 -17.85 -4.76 -34.93
N CYS A 400 -18.43 -5.57 -34.01
CA CYS A 400 -19.58 -6.47 -34.31
C CYS A 400 -20.75 -5.60 -34.81
N ILE A 401 -21.12 -4.56 -34.04
CA ILE A 401 -22.24 -3.65 -34.37
C ILE A 401 -22.02 -2.94 -35.71
N LYS A 402 -20.83 -2.37 -35.97
CA LYS A 402 -20.55 -1.70 -37.24
C LYS A 402 -20.45 -2.64 -38.44
N LYS A 403 -20.11 -3.92 -38.23
CA LYS A 403 -20.00 -4.92 -39.30
C LYS A 403 -21.36 -5.55 -39.63
N GLU A 404 -22.22 -5.72 -38.63
CA GLU A 404 -23.61 -6.19 -38.77
C GLU A 404 -24.54 -5.09 -39.34
N LEU A 405 -24.27 -3.80 -39.08
CA LEU A 405 -25.01 -2.68 -39.70
C LEU A 405 -24.64 -2.43 -41.17
N ASN A 406 -23.50 -2.95 -41.64
CA ASN A 406 -22.97 -2.67 -42.98
C ASN A 406 -22.91 -3.88 -43.92
N ASN A 407 -23.35 -5.07 -43.49
CA ASN A 407 -23.43 -6.24 -44.35
C ASN A 407 -24.86 -6.76 -44.40
N ASP A 408 -25.37 -6.88 -45.63
CA ASP A 408 -26.61 -7.53 -46.02
C ASP A 408 -26.85 -8.85 -45.26
N PHE A 409 -27.72 -8.81 -44.26
CA PHE A 409 -28.59 -9.92 -43.95
C PHE A 409 -30.01 -9.48 -44.25
N GLY A 410 -30.60 -10.07 -45.30
CA GLY A 410 -32.00 -9.87 -45.61
C GLY A 410 -32.87 -10.15 -44.38
N ASN A 411 -33.45 -9.09 -43.84
CA ASN A 411 -34.68 -9.03 -43.03
C ASN A 411 -34.84 -9.93 -41.78
N ASP A 412 -33.79 -10.35 -41.06
CA ASP A 412 -33.97 -10.85 -39.69
C ASP A 412 -32.92 -10.34 -38.68
N PRO A 413 -33.19 -9.24 -37.97
CA PRO A 413 -32.31 -8.69 -36.95
C PRO A 413 -32.22 -9.54 -35.66
N CYS A 414 -33.10 -10.53 -35.44
CA CYS A 414 -33.07 -11.41 -34.26
C CYS A 414 -31.94 -12.45 -34.33
N LEU A 415 -31.56 -12.91 -35.54
CA LEU A 415 -30.54 -13.97 -35.71
C LEU A 415 -29.11 -13.46 -35.46
N GLY A 416 -28.78 -12.25 -35.92
CA GLY A 416 -27.43 -11.66 -35.79
C GLY A 416 -27.07 -11.28 -34.35
N ALA A 417 -28.05 -10.78 -33.57
CA ALA A 417 -27.83 -10.38 -32.18
C ALA A 417 -27.55 -11.59 -31.26
N CYS A 418 -28.30 -12.69 -31.39
CA CYS A 418 -28.10 -13.88 -30.58
C CYS A 418 -26.79 -14.63 -30.93
N MET A 419 -26.40 -14.67 -32.22
CA MET A 419 -25.17 -15.34 -32.67
C MET A 419 -23.88 -14.54 -32.36
N CYS A 420 -23.89 -13.19 -32.32
CA CYS A 420 -22.73 -12.40 -31.85
C CYS A 420 -22.45 -12.67 -30.35
N PHE A 421 -23.41 -13.14 -29.54
CA PHE A 421 -23.21 -13.36 -28.09
C PHE A 421 -22.67 -14.76 -27.73
N GLU A 422 -23.12 -15.83 -28.40
CA GLU A 422 -22.58 -17.19 -28.22
C GLU A 422 -21.13 -17.32 -28.72
N ARG A 423 -20.78 -16.67 -29.84
CA ARG A 423 -19.44 -16.79 -30.44
C ARG A 423 -18.32 -16.16 -29.62
N TYR A 424 -18.66 -15.26 -28.70
CA TYR A 424 -17.71 -14.56 -27.82
C TYR A 424 -17.86 -14.91 -26.32
N GLY A 425 -18.60 -15.99 -26.00
CA GLY A 425 -18.53 -16.64 -24.69
C GLY A 425 -19.27 -15.94 -23.54
N TYR A 426 -20.38 -15.25 -23.81
CA TYR A 426 -21.18 -14.60 -22.76
C TYR A 426 -22.29 -15.52 -22.24
N SER A 427 -22.30 -15.84 -20.95
CA SER A 427 -23.44 -16.47 -20.29
C SER A 427 -24.51 -15.43 -19.97
N LEU A 428 -25.61 -15.41 -20.72
CA LEU A 428 -26.84 -14.73 -20.27
C LEU A 428 -27.45 -15.51 -19.11
N GLY A 429 -27.91 -14.82 -18.06
CA GLY A 429 -28.73 -15.46 -17.02
C GLY A 429 -30.03 -16.01 -17.64
N GLN A 430 -30.55 -17.12 -17.11
CA GLN A 430 -31.74 -17.80 -17.67
C GLN A 430 -32.94 -16.87 -17.92
N GLU A 431 -33.13 -15.85 -17.07
CA GLU A 431 -34.22 -14.87 -17.25
C GLU A 431 -33.99 -13.89 -18.41
N GLN A 432 -32.75 -13.48 -18.65
CA GLN A 432 -32.40 -12.57 -19.74
C GLN A 432 -32.46 -13.27 -21.10
N LEU A 433 -32.05 -14.55 -21.14
CA LEU A 433 -32.22 -15.40 -22.32
C LEU A 433 -33.71 -15.64 -22.61
N LYS A 434 -34.53 -15.88 -21.57
CA LYS A 434 -35.99 -15.98 -21.68
C LYS A 434 -36.62 -14.70 -22.22
N SER A 435 -36.27 -13.53 -21.68
CA SER A 435 -36.81 -12.25 -22.17
C SER A 435 -36.45 -11.97 -23.63
N CYS A 436 -35.24 -12.35 -24.07
CA CYS A 436 -34.82 -12.19 -25.47
C CYS A 436 -35.58 -13.14 -26.41
N VAL A 437 -35.79 -14.40 -26.00
CA VAL A 437 -36.57 -15.39 -26.76
C VAL A 437 -38.05 -14.99 -26.82
N THR A 438 -38.65 -14.57 -25.69
CA THR A 438 -40.05 -14.12 -25.64
C THR A 438 -40.27 -12.83 -26.45
N ALA A 439 -39.29 -11.94 -26.54
CA ALA A 439 -39.33 -10.75 -27.40
C ALA A 439 -39.27 -11.11 -28.90
N CYS A 440 -38.50 -12.11 -29.31
CA CYS A 440 -38.50 -12.59 -30.69
C CYS A 440 -39.76 -13.41 -31.04
N GLU A 441 -40.32 -14.21 -30.11
CA GLU A 441 -41.57 -14.96 -30.33
C GLU A 441 -42.81 -14.05 -30.45
N SER A 442 -42.84 -12.93 -29.71
CA SER A 442 -43.92 -11.93 -29.80
C SER A 442 -43.84 -11.05 -31.05
N ALA A 443 -42.64 -10.90 -31.64
CA ALA A 443 -42.45 -10.18 -32.91
C ALA A 443 -42.77 -11.04 -34.14
N ASN A 444 -42.88 -12.37 -34.02
CA ASN A 444 -43.18 -13.27 -35.14
C ASN A 444 -44.01 -14.51 -34.71
N PRO A 445 -45.35 -14.36 -34.56
CA PRO A 445 -46.21 -15.37 -33.90
C PRO A 445 -46.36 -16.71 -34.63
N ASN A 446 -45.82 -16.85 -35.85
CA ASN A 446 -45.99 -18.05 -36.69
C ASN A 446 -44.84 -19.07 -36.59
N ASN A 447 -43.77 -18.80 -35.83
CA ASN A 447 -42.58 -19.66 -35.83
C ASN A 447 -42.24 -20.18 -34.41
N LYS A 448 -42.95 -21.23 -33.97
CA LYS A 448 -42.71 -21.93 -32.69
C LYS A 448 -41.69 -23.05 -32.87
N ILE A 449 -40.38 -22.77 -32.84
CA ILE A 449 -39.37 -23.84 -33.01
C ILE A 449 -38.17 -23.71 -32.07
N TYR A 450 -38.30 -23.32 -30.79
CA TYR A 450 -37.16 -23.48 -29.87
C TYR A 450 -37.64 -23.85 -28.45
N SER A 451 -37.69 -25.15 -28.14
CA SER A 451 -37.95 -25.63 -26.78
C SER A 451 -36.64 -25.90 -26.03
N TYR A 452 -36.62 -25.46 -24.78
CA TYR A 452 -35.48 -25.43 -23.87
C TYR A 452 -35.21 -26.84 -23.32
N ARG A 453 -34.22 -27.58 -23.86
CA ARG A 453 -33.66 -28.76 -23.15
C ARG A 453 -32.15 -28.91 -23.33
N ASP A 454 -31.51 -29.02 -22.18
CA ASP A 454 -30.24 -29.69 -21.87
C ASP A 454 -28.94 -29.19 -22.52
N VAL A 455 -28.22 -28.31 -21.80
CA VAL A 455 -26.74 -28.41 -21.68
C VAL A 455 -26.30 -27.88 -20.31
N SER A 456 -25.93 -28.78 -19.42
CA SER A 456 -25.07 -28.54 -18.26
C SER A 456 -23.61 -28.70 -18.70
N LEU A 457 -22.67 -27.89 -18.17
CA LEU A 457 -21.25 -28.26 -18.03
C LEU A 457 -20.47 -27.21 -17.22
N SER A 458 -19.77 -27.72 -16.22
CA SER A 458 -19.00 -27.03 -15.17
C SER A 458 -17.55 -26.75 -15.60
N PHE A 459 -16.96 -25.62 -15.22
CA PHE A 459 -15.49 -25.48 -15.13
C PHE A 459 -15.07 -24.62 -13.94
N ALA A 460 -14.16 -25.18 -13.14
CA ALA A 460 -13.54 -24.60 -11.96
C ALA A 460 -12.24 -23.87 -12.33
N PHE A 461 -11.98 -22.71 -11.71
CA PHE A 461 -10.65 -22.13 -11.64
C PHE A 461 -10.26 -21.86 -10.18
N ILE A 462 -9.03 -22.29 -9.88
CA ILE A 462 -8.40 -22.34 -8.57
C ILE A 462 -8.09 -20.91 -8.09
N SER A 463 -8.74 -20.50 -7.00
CA SER A 463 -8.43 -19.30 -6.24
C SER A 463 -7.34 -19.63 -5.20
N ILE A 464 -6.23 -18.89 -5.23
CA ILE A 464 -5.27 -18.86 -4.13
C ILE A 464 -5.93 -18.07 -3.01
N ARG A 465 -6.44 -18.82 -2.03
CA ARG A 465 -6.97 -18.33 -0.75
C ARG A 465 -5.81 -17.77 0.08
N THR A 466 -5.99 -16.57 0.63
CA THR A 466 -5.50 -16.28 1.98
C THR A 466 -6.63 -16.60 2.95
N SER A 467 -6.46 -17.66 3.74
CA SER A 467 -7.31 -18.00 4.87
C SER A 467 -7.12 -16.98 6.00
N ILE A 468 -8.21 -16.66 6.70
CA ILE A 468 -8.15 -16.63 8.17
C ILE A 468 -8.27 -18.08 8.62
#